data_AF-A0ABD5KDN1-F1
#
_entry.id   AF-A0ABD5KDN1-F1
#
_cell.length_a   1.000
_cell.length_b   1.000
_cell.length_c   1.000
_cell.angle_alpha   90.00
_cell.angle_beta   90.00
_cell.angle_gamma   90.00
#
_symmetry.space_group_name_H-M   'P 1'
#
loop_
_entity.id
_entity.type
_entity.pdbx_description
1 polymer ?
#
loop_
_entity_poly.entity_id
_entity_poly.type
_entity_poly.pdbx_seq_one_letter_code
_entity_poly.pdbx_strand_id
1 'polypeptide(L)'
;MTDPDEVYTTVKEEYKKQFIITWLDYSKANDGAGPVIRTEVSQKLGIKTITDLQKHAGEIRFASQGEVDQRADGIPALEKVYGKLNWKSSKVYDNSLKYEVLRNNEADVGPAYTTEGQLVNKDEFTLLEDDKQVWPPYNLALYQH
;
A
#
# COMPACT_ATOMS: atom_id res chain seq x y z
N MET A 1 -4.61 31.40 -2.32
CA MET A 1 -5.41 30.37 -3.01
C MET A 1 -6.29 29.73 -1.96
N THR A 2 -7.61 29.94 -2.03
CA THR A 2 -8.60 29.55 -1.00
C THR A 2 -9.80 28.86 -1.64
N ASP A 3 -9.60 28.19 -2.77
CA ASP A 3 -10.58 27.27 -3.37
C ASP A 3 -10.17 25.82 -3.04
N PRO A 4 -10.97 25.06 -2.27
CA PRO A 4 -10.68 23.67 -1.91
C PRO A 4 -10.42 22.75 -3.12
N ASP A 5 -11.08 23.00 -4.25
CA ASP A 5 -10.98 22.15 -5.44
C ASP A 5 -9.68 22.45 -6.22
N GLU A 6 -9.25 23.71 -6.23
CA GLU A 6 -7.98 24.14 -6.83
C GLU A 6 -6.80 23.62 -6.00
N VAL A 7 -6.88 23.71 -4.67
CA VAL A 7 -5.87 23.15 -3.76
C VAL A 7 -5.78 21.63 -3.92
N TYR A 8 -6.91 20.94 -3.99
CA TYR A 8 -6.94 19.49 -4.21
C TYR A 8 -6.27 19.11 -5.55
N THR A 9 -6.57 19.85 -6.62
CA THR A 9 -6.01 19.59 -7.96
C THR A 9 -4.51 19.84 -8.01
N THR A 10 -4.03 20.99 -7.53
CA THR A 10 -2.60 21.30 -7.46
C THR A 10 -1.85 20.31 -6.59
N VAL A 11 -2.40 19.96 -5.42
CA VAL A 11 -1.77 18.97 -4.53
C VAL A 11 -1.73 17.60 -5.20
N LYS A 12 -2.77 17.19 -5.92
CA LYS A 12 -2.81 15.92 -6.66
C LYS A 12 -1.79 15.90 -7.81
N GLU A 13 -1.63 16.99 -8.55
CA GLU A 13 -0.68 17.10 -9.65
C GLU A 13 0.78 17.12 -9.17
N GLU A 14 1.09 17.94 -8.17
CA GLU A 14 2.43 18.01 -7.59
C GLU A 14 2.82 16.71 -6.89
N TYR A 15 1.85 16.10 -6.21
CA TYR A 15 2.02 14.76 -5.65
C TYR A 15 2.30 13.75 -6.76
N LYS A 16 1.50 13.71 -7.83
CA LYS A 16 1.76 12.83 -8.98
C LYS A 16 3.14 13.06 -9.58
N LYS A 17 3.60 14.30 -9.78
CA LYS A 17 4.93 14.58 -10.38
C LYS A 17 6.07 14.12 -9.48
N GLN A 18 6.06 14.51 -8.21
CA GLN A 18 7.12 14.13 -7.27
C GLN A 18 7.17 12.61 -7.08
N PHE A 19 6.00 12.01 -6.93
CA PHE A 19 5.82 10.58 -6.75
C PHE A 19 6.23 9.81 -8.00
N ILE A 20 5.78 10.21 -9.19
CA ILE A 20 6.22 9.60 -10.46
C ILE A 20 7.75 9.68 -10.59
N ILE A 21 8.40 10.78 -10.23
CA ILE A 21 9.88 10.90 -10.31
C ILE A 21 10.57 9.98 -9.30
N THR A 22 10.16 10.00 -8.02
CA THR A 22 10.68 9.08 -7.00
C THR A 22 10.47 7.62 -7.39
N TRP A 23 9.32 7.33 -8.01
CA TRP A 23 9.01 6.01 -8.55
C TRP A 23 9.83 5.69 -9.78
N LEU A 24 10.02 6.57 -10.76
CA LEU A 24 10.85 6.33 -11.95
C LEU A 24 12.31 6.00 -11.59
N ASP A 25 12.82 6.63 -10.53
CA ASP A 25 14.14 6.32 -9.98
C ASP A 25 14.18 4.91 -9.34
N TYR A 26 13.05 4.45 -8.78
CA TYR A 26 12.87 3.11 -8.18
C TYR A 26 12.38 2.03 -9.17
N SER A 27 11.66 2.40 -10.24
CA SER A 27 10.80 1.57 -11.10
C SER A 27 11.48 1.13 -12.39
N LYS A 28 12.81 0.97 -12.37
CA LYS A 28 13.48 0.27 -13.48
C LYS A 28 13.06 -1.21 -13.59
N ALA A 29 12.21 -1.70 -12.67
CA ALA A 29 11.47 -2.96 -12.79
C ALA A 29 9.95 -2.70 -12.69
N ASN A 30 9.19 -3.56 -13.36
CA ASN A 30 7.77 -3.46 -13.70
C ASN A 30 6.83 -3.70 -12.49
N ASP A 31 6.99 -2.93 -11.41
CA ASP A 31 6.55 -3.32 -10.07
C ASP A 31 5.36 -2.47 -9.57
N GLY A 32 4.23 -3.12 -9.34
CA GLY A 32 3.13 -2.62 -8.52
C GLY A 32 3.48 -2.64 -7.04
N ALA A 33 3.05 -1.68 -6.23
CA ALA A 33 3.10 -1.80 -4.78
C ALA A 33 1.72 -1.64 -4.17
N GLY A 34 1.51 -2.34 -3.07
CA GLY A 34 0.31 -2.22 -2.28
C GLY A 34 0.43 -2.97 -0.96
N PRO A 35 -0.46 -2.70 0.00
CA PRO A 35 -0.53 -3.50 1.21
C PRO A 35 -0.98 -4.92 0.86
N VAL A 36 -0.25 -5.90 1.37
CA VAL A 36 -0.66 -7.31 1.35
C VAL A 36 -1.18 -7.69 2.73
N ILE A 37 -2.38 -8.25 2.77
CA ILE A 37 -3.03 -8.73 3.98
C ILE A 37 -3.13 -10.25 3.93
N ARG A 38 -3.13 -10.91 5.10
CA ARG A 38 -3.46 -12.34 5.19
C ARG A 38 -4.88 -12.57 4.69
N THR A 39 -5.07 -13.51 3.77
CA THR A 39 -6.36 -13.79 3.14
C THR A 39 -7.43 -14.16 4.16
N GLU A 40 -7.09 -14.90 5.22
CA GLU A 40 -8.01 -15.20 6.32
C GLU A 40 -8.56 -13.92 7.00
N VAL A 41 -7.70 -12.93 7.26
CA VAL A 41 -8.09 -11.66 7.88
C VAL A 41 -8.92 -10.83 6.91
N SER A 42 -8.50 -10.77 5.65
CA SER A 42 -9.26 -10.11 4.57
C SER A 42 -10.69 -10.66 4.49
N GLN A 43 -10.85 -11.98 4.44
CA GLN A 43 -12.16 -12.62 4.36
C GLN A 43 -12.99 -12.39 5.61
N LYS A 44 -12.38 -12.51 6.80
CA LYS A 44 -13.07 -12.34 8.09
C LYS A 44 -13.62 -10.93 8.29
N LEU A 45 -12.86 -9.91 7.90
CA LEU A 45 -13.21 -8.50 8.08
C LEU A 45 -13.83 -7.86 6.82
N GLY A 46 -13.86 -8.59 5.69
CA GLY A 46 -14.37 -8.08 4.42
C GLY A 46 -13.46 -7.05 3.75
N ILE A 47 -12.15 -7.08 3.99
CA ILE A 47 -11.19 -6.09 3.50
C ILE A 47 -10.69 -6.46 2.10
N LYS A 48 -11.05 -5.68 1.08
CA LYS A 48 -10.58 -5.88 -0.31
C LYS A 48 -9.80 -4.68 -0.86
N THR A 49 -10.11 -3.51 -0.32
CA THR A 49 -9.55 -2.23 -0.76
C THR A 49 -8.75 -1.57 0.36
N ILE A 50 -7.95 -0.57 0.02
CA ILE A 50 -7.26 0.25 1.03
C ILE A 50 -8.28 1.10 1.80
N THR A 51 -9.39 1.51 1.19
CA THR A 51 -10.51 2.12 1.93
C THR A 51 -11.05 1.20 3.03
N ASP A 52 -11.22 -0.10 2.76
CA ASP A 52 -11.67 -1.05 3.79
C ASP A 52 -10.61 -1.24 4.87
N LEU A 53 -9.33 -1.34 4.47
CA LEU A 53 -8.21 -1.43 5.40
C LEU A 53 -8.18 -0.26 6.37
N GLN A 54 -8.38 0.96 5.87
CA GLN A 54 -8.39 2.17 6.69
C GLN A 54 -9.51 2.14 7.74
N LYS A 55 -10.72 1.70 7.37
CA LYS A 55 -11.86 1.58 8.30
C LYS A 55 -11.59 0.57 9.42
N HIS A 56 -10.89 -0.51 9.09
CA HIS A 56 -10.55 -1.58 10.02
C HIS A 56 -9.17 -1.44 10.67
N ALA A 57 -8.41 -0.38 10.41
CA ALA A 57 -7.01 -0.26 10.83
C ALA A 57 -6.82 -0.48 12.34
N GLY A 58 -7.79 -0.07 13.17
CA GLY A 58 -7.78 -0.28 14.62
C GLY A 58 -7.84 -1.76 15.08
N GLU A 59 -8.13 -2.69 14.17
CA GLU A 59 -8.14 -4.14 14.41
C GLU A 59 -6.88 -4.82 13.86
N ILE A 60 -6.09 -4.12 13.04
CA ILE A 60 -5.03 -4.67 12.20
C ILE A 60 -3.65 -4.41 12.80
N ARG A 61 -2.82 -5.46 12.86
CA ARG A 61 -1.40 -5.37 13.21
C ARG A 61 -0.56 -5.19 11.94
N PHE A 62 0.15 -4.09 11.84
CA PHE A 62 0.99 -3.75 10.71
C PHE A 62 2.44 -4.21 10.90
N ALA A 63 2.95 -4.96 9.93
CA ALA A 63 4.37 -5.28 9.78
C ALA A 63 5.05 -4.21 8.92
N SER A 64 5.55 -3.18 9.58
CA SER A 64 6.31 -2.10 8.95
C SER A 64 7.69 -2.59 8.50
N GLN A 65 8.23 -1.94 7.48
CA GLN A 65 9.60 -2.09 6.99
C GLN A 65 10.48 -0.88 7.34
N GLY A 66 9.99 0.03 8.19
CA GLY A 66 10.65 1.25 8.63
C GLY A 66 10.68 2.35 7.56
N GLU A 67 11.19 2.05 6.36
CA GLU A 67 11.33 3.01 5.26
C GLU A 67 9.95 3.52 4.79
N VAL A 68 8.98 2.60 4.63
CA VAL A 68 7.62 2.92 4.15
C VAL A 68 6.86 3.87 5.09
N ASP A 69 7.24 3.93 6.37
CA ASP A 69 6.59 4.80 7.36
C ASP A 69 6.97 6.26 7.17
N GLN A 70 8.14 6.52 6.57
CA GLN A 70 8.70 7.87 6.42
C GLN A 70 8.68 8.37 4.99
N ARG A 71 8.71 7.47 4.00
CA ARG A 71 8.71 7.91 2.60
C ARG A 71 7.43 8.66 2.29
N ALA A 72 7.56 9.77 1.58
CA ALA A 72 6.42 10.59 1.14
C ALA A 72 5.41 9.81 0.29
N ASP A 73 5.85 8.68 -0.27
CA ASP A 73 5.13 7.81 -1.19
C ASP A 73 4.57 6.53 -0.52
N GLY A 74 4.77 6.36 0.79
CA GLY A 74 4.41 5.18 1.60
C GLY A 74 3.18 5.40 2.52
N ILE A 75 3.31 5.19 3.83
CA ILE A 75 2.20 5.42 4.79
C ILE A 75 1.70 6.88 4.76
N PRO A 76 2.55 7.92 4.77
CA PRO A 76 2.08 9.31 4.71
C PRO A 76 1.18 9.62 3.50
N ALA A 77 1.52 9.03 2.35
CA ALA A 77 0.75 9.10 1.12
C ALA A 77 -0.65 8.49 1.27
N LEU A 78 -0.71 7.27 1.80
CA LEU A 78 -1.97 6.58 2.08
C LEU A 78 -2.82 7.36 3.07
N GLU A 79 -2.24 7.84 4.16
CA GLU A 79 -2.98 8.59 5.18
C GLU A 79 -3.55 9.91 4.67
N LYS A 80 -2.89 10.55 3.70
CA LYS A 80 -3.37 11.78 3.07
C LYS A 80 -4.64 11.56 2.23
N VAL A 81 -4.79 10.39 1.62
CA VAL A 81 -5.89 10.08 0.69
C VAL A 81 -7.01 9.25 1.34
N TYR A 82 -6.64 8.31 2.21
CA TYR A 82 -7.57 7.42 2.89
C TYR A 82 -7.94 7.90 4.29
N GLY A 83 -7.11 8.73 4.93
CA GLY A 83 -7.22 9.10 6.34
C GLY A 83 -6.26 8.29 7.22
N LYS A 84 -6.12 8.69 8.48
CA LYS A 84 -5.16 8.05 9.41
C LYS A 84 -5.34 6.54 9.48
N LEU A 85 -4.23 5.82 9.37
CA LEU A 85 -4.14 4.38 9.54
C LEU A 85 -3.84 4.11 11.01
N ASN A 86 -4.87 4.21 11.85
CA ASN A 86 -4.77 4.03 13.30
C ASN A 86 -4.61 2.54 13.66
N TRP A 87 -3.46 1.96 13.31
CA TRP A 87 -3.17 0.54 13.50
C TRP A 87 -3.40 0.10 14.95
N LYS A 88 -3.95 -1.12 15.12
CA LYS A 88 -3.96 -1.79 16.44
C LYS A 88 -2.56 -1.85 17.04
N SER A 89 -1.58 -2.15 16.20
CA SER A 89 -0.16 -2.05 16.50
C SER A 89 0.64 -1.96 15.21
N SER A 90 1.75 -1.22 15.23
CA SER A 90 2.77 -1.25 14.18
C SER A 90 4.09 -1.72 14.77
N LYS A 91 4.75 -2.68 14.12
CA LYS A 91 6.09 -3.15 14.49
C LYS A 91 6.96 -3.22 13.24
N VAL A 92 8.21 -2.83 13.39
CA VAL A 92 9.21 -2.89 12.32
C VAL A 92 9.79 -4.29 12.26
N TYR A 93 9.82 -4.87 11.07
CA TYR A 93 10.44 -6.14 10.76
C TYR A 93 11.43 -5.98 9.61
N ASP A 94 12.36 -6.91 9.50
CA ASP A 94 13.22 -7.01 8.31
C ASP A 94 12.38 -7.46 7.10
N ASN A 95 12.72 -6.95 5.91
CA ASN A 95 11.96 -7.24 4.69
C ASN A 95 12.01 -8.71 4.31
N SER A 96 13.12 -9.39 4.62
CA SER A 96 13.26 -10.83 4.40
C SER A 96 12.30 -11.67 5.24
N LEU A 97 11.85 -11.13 6.40
CA LEU A 97 10.97 -11.83 7.35
C LEU A 97 9.49 -11.52 7.15
N LYS A 98 9.14 -10.55 6.30
CA LYS A 98 7.76 -10.06 6.12
C LYS A 98 6.72 -11.18 5.98
N TYR A 99 6.94 -12.10 5.04
CA TYR A 99 5.98 -13.18 4.77
C TYR A 99 5.97 -14.25 5.86
N GLU A 100 7.08 -14.48 6.54
CA GLU A 100 7.16 -15.38 7.69
C GLU A 100 6.35 -14.82 8.87
N VAL A 101 6.52 -13.54 9.19
CA VAL A 101 5.78 -12.83 10.24
C VAL A 101 4.26 -12.88 9.99
N LEU A 102 3.84 -12.71 8.72
CA LEU A 102 2.44 -12.85 8.36
C LEU A 102 1.95 -14.32 8.50
N ARG A 103 2.71 -15.30 8.00
CA ARG A 103 2.36 -16.74 8.15
C ARG A 103 2.25 -17.16 9.61
N ASN A 104 3.16 -16.70 10.46
CA ASN A 104 3.21 -17.02 11.87
C ASN A 104 2.15 -16.28 12.70
N ASN A 105 1.24 -15.53 12.06
CA ASN A 105 0.19 -14.78 12.74
C ASN A 105 0.74 -13.74 13.73
N GLU A 106 1.92 -13.19 13.47
CA GLU A 106 2.54 -12.15 14.29
C GLU A 106 2.06 -10.75 13.87
N ALA A 107 1.77 -10.58 12.57
CA ALA A 107 1.14 -9.41 11.99
C ALA A 107 0.05 -9.81 10.98
N ASP A 108 -0.73 -8.83 10.52
CA ASP A 108 -1.89 -9.06 9.65
C ASP A 108 -1.70 -8.48 8.24
N VAL A 109 -1.02 -7.33 8.12
CA VAL A 109 -0.78 -6.63 6.85
C VAL A 109 0.66 -6.09 6.80
N GLY A 110 1.24 -6.00 5.61
CA GLY A 110 2.56 -5.40 5.37
C GLY A 110 2.67 -4.81 3.95
N PRO A 111 3.72 -4.02 3.65
CA PRO A 111 3.94 -3.51 2.30
C PRO A 111 4.46 -4.61 1.37
N ALA A 112 3.93 -4.74 0.16
CA ALA A 112 4.42 -5.69 -0.85
C ALA A 112 4.52 -5.07 -2.23
N TYR A 113 5.34 -5.71 -3.07
CA TYR A 113 5.45 -5.41 -4.49
C TYR A 113 4.86 -6.56 -5.31
N THR A 114 4.16 -6.28 -6.42
CA THR A 114 3.47 -7.25 -7.27
C THR A 114 4.39 -8.25 -7.93
N THR A 115 5.70 -7.94 -7.99
CA THR A 115 6.76 -8.83 -8.48
C THR A 115 7.26 -9.82 -7.44
N GLU A 116 6.88 -9.66 -6.17
CA GLU A 116 7.25 -10.61 -5.12
C GLU A 116 6.52 -11.95 -5.37
N GLY A 117 7.30 -12.99 -5.68
CA GLY A 117 6.78 -14.33 -6.00
C GLY A 117 5.95 -14.97 -4.87
N GLN A 118 5.95 -14.42 -3.66
CA GLN A 118 5.09 -14.89 -2.56
C GLN A 118 3.62 -14.52 -2.77
N LEU A 119 3.31 -13.50 -3.58
CA LEU A 119 1.94 -13.10 -3.93
C LEU A 119 1.24 -14.06 -4.90
N VAL A 120 1.95 -15.07 -5.43
CA VAL A 120 1.32 -16.13 -6.24
C VAL A 120 0.36 -16.99 -5.39
N ASN A 121 0.59 -17.05 -4.07
CA ASN A 121 -0.25 -17.81 -3.17
C ASN A 121 -1.42 -16.95 -2.66
N LYS A 122 -2.46 -16.85 -3.49
CA LYS A 122 -3.67 -16.05 -3.20
C LYS A 122 -4.50 -16.62 -2.04
N ASP A 123 -4.31 -17.89 -1.70
CA ASP A 123 -4.97 -18.52 -0.55
C ASP A 123 -4.38 -18.04 0.78
N GLU A 124 -3.10 -17.68 0.81
CA GLU A 124 -2.43 -17.12 1.99
C GLU A 124 -2.49 -15.59 2.04
N PHE A 125 -2.33 -14.94 0.90
CA PHE A 125 -2.13 -13.49 0.81
C PHE A 125 -3.04 -12.82 -0.21
N THR A 126 -3.66 -11.73 0.20
CA THR A 126 -4.48 -10.86 -0.65
C THR A 126 -3.80 -9.51 -0.79
N LEU A 127 -3.44 -9.15 -2.03
CA LEU A 127 -3.04 -7.78 -2.35
C LEU A 127 -4.29 -6.90 -2.39
N LEU A 128 -4.26 -5.78 -1.67
CA LEU A 128 -5.39 -4.86 -1.60
C LEU A 128 -5.41 -3.91 -2.81
N GLU A 129 -6.62 -3.62 -3.29
CA GLU A 129 -6.83 -2.65 -4.36
C GLU A 129 -6.68 -1.21 -3.83
N ASP A 130 -5.88 -0.40 -4.52
CA ASP A 130 -5.78 1.05 -4.31
C ASP A 130 -6.96 1.77 -5.01
N ASP A 131 -8.13 1.71 -4.38
CA ASP A 131 -9.41 2.16 -4.93
C ASP A 131 -9.52 3.69 -5.17
N LYS A 132 -8.65 4.47 -4.52
CA LYS A 132 -8.53 5.94 -4.72
C LYS A 132 -7.31 6.35 -5.54
N GLN A 133 -6.54 5.39 -6.06
CA GLN A 133 -5.42 5.62 -6.97
C GLN A 133 -4.38 6.60 -6.39
N VAL A 134 -3.92 6.31 -5.17
CA VAL A 134 -2.74 6.97 -4.58
C VAL A 134 -1.52 6.75 -5.46
N TRP A 135 -1.38 5.53 -5.95
CA TRP A 135 -0.33 5.10 -6.85
C TRP A 135 -0.78 5.22 -8.32
N PRO A 136 0.13 5.61 -9.23
CA PRO A 136 -0.19 5.63 -10.66
C PRO A 136 -0.59 4.22 -11.12
N PRO A 137 -1.55 4.10 -12.06
CA PRO A 137 -2.02 2.80 -12.53
C PRO A 137 -0.88 1.99 -13.13
N TYR A 138 -0.70 0.77 -12.62
CA TYR A 138 0.39 -0.14 -13.01
C TYR A 138 0.30 -0.69 -14.44
N ASN A 139 -0.77 -0.37 -15.19
CA ASN A 139 -0.94 -0.75 -16.58
C ASN A 139 -0.59 0.40 -17.54
N LEU A 140 0.70 0.61 -17.78
CA LEU A 140 1.19 1.27 -19.00
C LEU A 140 2.28 0.45 -19.74
N ALA A 141 2.58 -0.78 -19.32
CA ALA A 141 3.63 -1.62 -19.93
C ALA A 141 3.13 -2.93 -20.58
N LEU A 142 1.82 -3.11 -20.74
CA LEU A 142 1.25 -4.13 -21.63
C LEU A 142 0.13 -3.47 -22.43
N TYR A 143 0.45 -3.11 -23.67
CA TYR A 143 -0.40 -2.72 -24.81
C TYR A 143 0.17 -1.49 -25.53
N GLN A 144 1.26 -1.70 -26.27
CA GLN A 144 1.35 -1.12 -27.60
C GLN A 144 1.62 -2.29 -28.55
N HIS A 145 0.68 -2.49 -29.48
CA HIS A 145 0.85 -3.37 -30.64
C HIS A 145 1.91 -2.82 -31.58
#